data_AF-A0A1M3I709-F1
#
_entry.id   AF-A0A1M3I709-F1
#
_cell.length_a   1.000
_cell.length_b   1.000
_cell.length_c   1.000
_cell.angle_alpha   90.00
_cell.angle_beta   90.00
_cell.angle_gamma   90.00
#
_symmetry.space_group_name_H-M   'P 1'
#
loop_
_entity.id
_entity.type
_entity.pdbx_description
1 polymer ?
#
loop_
_entity_poly.entity_id
_entity_poly.type
_entity_poly.pdbx_seq_one_letter_code
_entity_poly.pdbx_strand_id
1 'polypeptide(L)'
;MSEKKQRIDIHEYLAAFDDIPGTRVFTAQRARKGYWLNQFAMSLMKEENRERFKADESAYLDEWNLTPAAKQAVLDRNYNAMIDEGGNVYFLSKLFSTDGKSFQFAAGSMTGMTQEEYAQMMINGGRSPEGVRSIKGGF
;
A
#
# COMPACT_ATOMS: atom_id res chain seq x y z
N MET A 1 -42.98 -21.20 -6.87
CA MET A 1 -41.74 -21.46 -6.11
C MET A 1 -40.86 -20.24 -6.30
N SER A 2 -40.58 -19.50 -5.23
CA SER A 2 -39.74 -18.29 -5.30
C SER A 2 -38.31 -18.70 -5.63
N GLU A 3 -37.74 -18.15 -6.71
CA GLU A 3 -36.32 -18.23 -7.00
C GLU A 3 -35.56 -17.71 -5.78
N LYS A 4 -34.89 -18.63 -5.05
CA LYS A 4 -33.98 -18.23 -3.98
C LYS A 4 -32.86 -17.43 -4.65
N LYS A 5 -32.78 -16.12 -4.35
CA LYS A 5 -31.67 -15.26 -4.77
C LYS A 5 -30.35 -16.01 -4.56
N GLN A 6 -29.61 -16.22 -5.65
CA GLN A 6 -28.28 -16.81 -5.62
C GLN A 6 -27.43 -15.99 -4.64
N ARG A 7 -26.92 -16.64 -3.60
CA ARG A 7 -26.02 -15.99 -2.65
C ARG A 7 -24.71 -15.68 -3.38
N ILE A 8 -24.19 -14.47 -3.19
CA ILE A 8 -22.90 -14.05 -3.74
C ILE A 8 -21.82 -15.01 -3.25
N ASP A 9 -21.04 -15.56 -4.18
CA ASP A 9 -19.85 -16.34 -3.84
C ASP A 9 -18.69 -15.39 -3.53
N ILE A 10 -18.26 -15.38 -2.27
CA ILE A 10 -17.15 -14.54 -1.82
C ILE A 10 -15.81 -14.97 -2.45
N HIS A 11 -15.64 -16.24 -2.77
CA HIS A 11 -14.41 -16.75 -3.36
C HIS A 11 -14.27 -16.29 -4.80
N GLU A 12 -15.36 -16.32 -5.57
CA GLU A 12 -15.40 -15.77 -6.94
C GLU A 12 -15.11 -14.26 -6.93
N TYR A 13 -15.75 -13.52 -6.01
CA TYR A 13 -15.50 -12.08 -5.84
C TYR A 13 -14.03 -11.76 -5.54
N LEU A 14 -13.41 -12.49 -4.61
CA LEU A 14 -12.01 -12.26 -4.23
C LEU A 14 -11.04 -12.66 -5.33
N ALA A 15 -11.28 -13.78 -6.02
CA ALA A 15 -10.41 -14.28 -7.08
C ALA A 15 -10.34 -13.32 -8.28
N ALA A 16 -11.41 -12.55 -8.54
CA ALA A 16 -11.41 -11.55 -9.60
C ALA A 16 -10.34 -10.46 -9.42
N PHE A 17 -9.93 -10.16 -8.18
CA PHE A 17 -8.91 -9.14 -7.91
C PHE A 17 -7.50 -9.56 -8.33
N ASP A 18 -7.23 -10.85 -8.40
CA ASP A 18 -5.90 -11.37 -8.75
C ASP A 18 -5.59 -11.21 -10.26
N ASP A 19 -6.59 -10.87 -11.06
CA ASP A 19 -6.45 -10.60 -12.50
C ASP A 19 -6.06 -9.14 -12.82
N ILE A 20 -5.99 -8.26 -11.82
CA ILE A 20 -5.70 -6.83 -12.03
C ILE A 20 -4.18 -6.59 -11.97
N PRO A 21 -3.52 -6.22 -13.07
CA PRO A 21 -2.07 -6.05 -13.09
C PRO A 21 -1.63 -4.89 -12.20
N GLY A 22 -0.49 -5.07 -11.52
CA GLY A 22 0.11 -4.04 -10.66
C GLY A 22 -0.73 -3.63 -9.45
N THR A 23 -1.83 -4.32 -9.15
CA THR A 23 -2.79 -3.91 -8.11
C THR A 23 -2.90 -4.96 -7.01
N ARG A 24 -2.82 -4.49 -5.76
CA ARG A 24 -2.92 -5.33 -4.56
C ARG A 24 -4.12 -4.86 -3.73
N VAL A 25 -5.31 -5.35 -4.08
CA VAL A 25 -6.54 -5.00 -3.39
C VAL A 25 -6.44 -5.37 -1.90
N PHE A 26 -6.81 -4.44 -1.02
CA PHE A 26 -6.70 -4.60 0.42
C PHE A 26 -7.81 -5.48 0.99
N THR A 27 -7.69 -6.79 0.75
CA THR A 27 -8.60 -7.82 1.25
C THR A 27 -8.37 -8.11 2.73
N ALA A 28 -9.30 -8.86 3.35
CA ALA A 28 -9.17 -9.30 4.73
C ALA A 28 -7.87 -10.08 5.01
N GLN A 29 -7.36 -10.83 4.02
CA GLN A 29 -6.08 -11.55 4.14
C GLN A 29 -4.91 -10.57 4.34
N ARG A 30 -4.83 -9.52 3.50
CA ARG A 30 -3.77 -8.50 3.59
C ARG A 30 -3.89 -7.66 4.85
N ALA A 31 -5.12 -7.30 5.23
CA ALA A 31 -5.39 -6.57 6.47
C ALA A 31 -4.91 -7.33 7.73
N ARG A 32 -5.11 -8.65 7.77
CA ARG A 32 -4.58 -9.51 8.84
C ARG A 32 -3.06 -9.58 8.82
N LYS A 33 -2.44 -9.72 7.63
CA LYS A 33 -0.98 -9.77 7.49
C LYS A 33 -0.32 -8.48 8.00
N GLY A 34 -0.81 -7.33 7.53
CA GLY A 34 -0.19 -6.03 7.82
C GLY A 34 -0.74 -5.33 9.05
N TYR A 35 -1.46 -6.01 9.95
CA TYR A 35 -2.10 -5.35 11.10
C TYR A 35 -1.12 -4.47 11.88
N TRP A 36 0.02 -5.04 12.31
CA TRP A 36 1.02 -4.30 13.08
C TRP A 36 1.68 -3.18 12.30
N LEU A 37 1.97 -3.39 11.01
CA LEU A 37 2.53 -2.36 10.13
C LEU A 37 1.58 -1.16 9.98
N ASN A 38 0.30 -1.43 9.78
CA ASN A 38 -0.71 -0.39 9.65
C ASN A 38 -0.92 0.35 10.98
N GLN A 39 -0.94 -0.36 12.12
CA GLN A 39 -1.08 0.27 13.44
C GLN A 39 0.14 1.10 13.83
N PHE A 40 1.35 0.65 13.49
CA PHE A 40 2.56 1.47 13.56
C PHE A 40 2.36 2.79 12.81
N ALA A 41 1.94 2.74 11.54
CA ALA A 41 1.76 3.95 10.76
C ALA A 41 0.71 4.90 11.38
N MET A 42 -0.35 4.37 12.02
CA MET A 42 -1.34 5.19 12.74
C MET A 42 -0.76 5.90 13.97
N SER A 43 0.23 5.33 14.64
CA SER A 43 0.83 5.97 15.82
C SER A 43 1.44 7.33 15.48
N LEU A 44 1.94 7.49 14.25
CA LEU A 44 2.57 8.71 13.73
C LEU A 44 1.58 9.88 13.52
N MET A 45 0.28 9.66 13.76
CA MET A 45 -0.67 10.78 13.84
C MET A 45 -0.36 11.72 15.01
N LYS A 46 0.24 11.21 16.09
CA LYS A 46 0.64 11.99 17.26
C LYS A 46 2.04 12.58 17.07
N GLU A 47 2.24 13.83 17.48
CA GLU A 47 3.50 14.53 17.30
C GLU A 47 4.64 13.90 18.09
N GLU A 48 4.38 13.53 19.34
CA GLU A 48 5.38 12.94 20.23
C GLU A 48 5.90 11.60 19.69
N ASN A 49 5.05 10.86 18.98
CA ASN A 49 5.42 9.62 18.32
C ASN A 49 6.28 9.86 17.08
N ARG A 50 6.02 10.93 16.30
CA ARG A 50 6.85 11.29 15.16
C ARG A 50 8.25 11.69 15.60
N GLU A 51 8.36 12.48 16.66
CA GLU A 51 9.65 12.90 17.20
C GLU A 51 10.45 11.70 17.73
N ARG A 52 9.80 10.78 18.47
CA ARG A 52 10.44 9.53 18.92
C ARG A 52 10.88 8.64 17.75
N PHE A 53 10.02 8.46 16.74
CA PHE A 53 10.34 7.68 15.54
C PHE A 53 11.54 8.28 14.80
N LYS A 54 11.58 9.61 14.61
CA LYS A 54 12.70 10.29 13.94
C LYS A 54 14.00 10.28 14.74
N ALA A 55 13.91 10.24 16.07
CA ALA A 55 15.09 10.19 16.92
C ALA A 55 15.85 8.85 16.77
N ASP A 56 15.12 7.73 16.66
CA ASP A 56 15.68 6.41 16.36
C ASP A 56 14.60 5.51 15.74
N GLU A 57 14.61 5.41 14.40
CA GLU A 57 13.60 4.66 13.67
C GLU A 57 13.62 3.18 14.01
N SER A 58 14.81 2.58 14.13
CA SER A 58 14.93 1.15 14.38
C SER A 58 14.41 0.80 15.77
N ALA A 59 14.79 1.58 16.80
CA ALA A 59 14.33 1.38 18.16
C ALA A 59 12.81 1.60 18.29
N TYR A 60 12.26 2.63 17.62
CA TYR A 60 10.81 2.84 17.62
C TYR A 60 10.06 1.68 16.96
N LEU A 61 10.59 1.13 15.87
CA LEU A 61 10.00 -0.02 15.18
C LEU A 61 10.09 -1.32 16.00
N ASP A 62 11.08 -1.47 16.89
CA ASP A 62 11.20 -2.62 17.79
C ASP A 62 10.08 -2.67 18.86
N GLU A 63 9.38 -1.56 19.09
CA GLU A 63 8.18 -1.52 19.95
C GLU A 63 6.94 -2.12 19.27
N TRP A 64 7.02 -2.40 17.97
CA TRP A 64 5.94 -2.98 17.17
C TRP A 64 6.28 -4.41 16.75
N ASN A 65 5.30 -5.31 16.78
CA ASN A 65 5.46 -6.71 16.39
C ASN A 65 5.50 -6.90 14.87
N LEU A 66 6.40 -6.18 14.19
CA LEU A 66 6.62 -6.27 12.75
C LEU A 66 7.37 -7.54 12.38
N THR A 67 7.11 -8.06 11.18
CA THR A 67 8.01 -9.05 10.58
C THR A 67 9.35 -8.36 10.26
N PRO A 68 10.47 -9.11 10.21
CA PRO A 68 11.75 -8.54 9.78
C PRO A 68 11.66 -7.87 8.40
N ALA A 69 10.89 -8.46 7.47
CA ALA A 69 10.63 -7.89 6.16
C ALA A 69 9.86 -6.56 6.21
N ALA A 70 8.82 -6.47 7.05
CA ALA A 70 8.06 -5.23 7.21
C ALA A 70 8.90 -4.11 7.86
N LYS A 71 9.70 -4.44 8.89
CA LYS A 71 10.61 -3.49 9.52
C LYS A 71 11.61 -2.95 8.50
N GLN A 72 12.25 -3.84 7.73
CA GLN A 72 13.21 -3.43 6.71
C GLN A 72 12.56 -2.57 5.62
N ALA A 73 11.36 -2.94 5.16
CA ALA A 73 10.61 -2.15 4.20
C ALA A 73 10.35 -0.72 4.69
N VAL A 74 10.07 -0.54 5.99
CA VAL A 74 9.90 0.78 6.59
C VAL A 74 11.19 1.60 6.58
N LEU A 75 12.29 1.01 7.05
CA LEU A 75 13.59 1.67 7.10
C LEU A 75 14.07 2.08 5.70
N ASP A 76 13.83 1.26 4.69
CA ASP A 76 14.21 1.53 3.30
C ASP A 76 13.23 2.46 2.56
N ARG A 77 12.12 2.84 3.21
CA ARG A 77 10.98 3.54 2.58
C ARG A 77 10.50 2.86 1.29
N ASN A 78 10.57 1.54 1.23
CA ASN A 78 10.12 0.75 0.09
C ASN A 78 8.61 0.48 0.22
N TYR A 79 7.79 1.40 -0.29
CA TYR A 79 6.33 1.30 -0.21
C TYR A 79 5.75 0.08 -0.92
N ASN A 80 6.41 -0.41 -1.99
CA ASN A 80 5.99 -1.65 -2.63
C ASN A 80 6.16 -2.83 -1.68
N ALA A 81 7.31 -2.95 -1.00
CA ALA A 81 7.54 -4.01 -0.01
C ALA A 81 6.62 -3.87 1.22
N MET A 82 6.34 -2.64 1.67
CA MET A 82 5.37 -2.41 2.75
C MET A 82 3.97 -2.94 2.36
N ILE A 83 3.52 -2.69 1.13
CA ILE A 83 2.22 -3.19 0.65
C ILE A 83 2.23 -4.72 0.51
N ASP A 84 3.34 -5.32 0.10
CA ASP A 84 3.49 -6.78 0.07
C ASP A 84 3.40 -7.39 1.47
N GLU A 85 3.89 -6.68 2.50
CA GLU A 85 3.72 -7.02 3.91
C GLU A 85 2.33 -6.69 4.48
N GLY A 86 1.37 -6.32 3.63
CA GLY A 86 -0.01 -6.05 4.01
C GLY A 86 -0.25 -4.61 4.47
N GLY A 87 0.70 -3.71 4.23
CA GLY A 87 0.50 -2.28 4.42
C GLY A 87 -0.58 -1.74 3.47
N ASN A 88 -1.41 -0.84 3.97
CA ASN A 88 -2.41 -0.13 3.19
C ASN A 88 -1.96 1.31 2.96
N VAL A 89 -2.13 1.81 1.72
CA VAL A 89 -1.65 3.15 1.33
C VAL A 89 -2.17 4.29 2.21
N TYR A 90 -3.40 4.21 2.72
CA TYR A 90 -3.97 5.24 3.60
C TYR A 90 -3.38 5.20 5.01
N PHE A 91 -2.94 4.04 5.48
CA PHE A 91 -2.23 3.94 6.75
C PHE A 91 -0.79 4.43 6.57
N LEU A 92 -0.10 3.92 5.56
CA LEU A 92 1.28 4.30 5.20
C LEU A 92 1.41 5.78 4.86
N SER A 93 0.31 6.47 4.53
CA SER A 93 0.35 7.93 4.32
C SER A 93 0.85 8.72 5.51
N LYS A 94 0.68 8.21 6.72
CA LYS A 94 1.21 8.86 7.92
C LYS A 94 2.73 8.78 7.99
N LEU A 95 3.34 7.70 7.49
CA LEU A 95 4.79 7.59 7.40
C LEU A 95 5.36 8.61 6.43
N PHE A 96 4.90 8.61 5.17
CA PHE A 96 5.46 9.55 4.20
C PHE A 96 5.10 11.01 4.49
N SER A 97 3.99 11.27 5.19
CA SER A 97 3.66 12.60 5.69
C SER A 97 4.59 13.02 6.85
N THR A 98 5.01 12.07 7.69
CA THR A 98 6.03 12.29 8.73
C THR A 98 7.38 12.66 8.12
N ASP A 99 7.70 12.11 6.95
CA ASP A 99 8.87 12.46 6.14
C ASP A 99 8.70 13.76 5.31
N GLY A 100 7.56 14.43 5.42
CA GLY A 100 7.26 15.64 4.64
C GLY A 100 7.05 15.41 3.14
N LYS A 101 6.67 14.19 2.74
CA LYS A 101 6.43 13.82 1.34
C LYS A 101 4.94 13.85 1.00
N SER A 102 4.64 14.19 -0.26
CA SER A 102 3.28 14.21 -0.79
C SER A 102 2.81 12.83 -1.25
N PHE A 103 1.50 12.68 -1.46
CA PHE A 103 0.94 11.48 -2.09
C PHE A 103 1.50 11.24 -3.50
N GLN A 104 1.76 12.31 -4.27
CA GLN A 104 2.33 12.18 -5.62
C GLN A 104 3.72 11.57 -5.58
N PHE A 105 4.56 11.99 -4.62
CA PHE A 105 5.88 11.40 -4.39
C PHE A 105 5.78 9.89 -4.09
N ALA A 106 4.94 9.53 -3.12
CA ALA A 106 4.76 8.14 -2.74
C ALA A 106 4.24 7.29 -3.90
N ALA A 107 3.21 7.75 -4.61
CA ALA A 107 2.65 7.06 -5.77
C ALA A 107 3.69 6.86 -6.88
N GLY A 108 4.43 7.91 -7.25
CA GLY A 108 5.47 7.83 -8.29
C GLY A 108 6.59 6.86 -7.93
N SER A 109 7.05 6.87 -6.67
CA SER A 109 8.14 6.00 -6.18
C SER A 109 7.86 4.50 -6.34
N MET A 110 6.58 4.10 -6.41
CA MET A 110 6.18 2.71 -6.57
C MET A 110 6.17 2.24 -8.03
N THR A 111 6.40 3.14 -9.00
CA THR A 111 6.29 2.84 -10.44
C THR A 111 7.61 2.51 -11.12
N GLY A 112 8.75 2.79 -10.47
CA GLY A 112 10.07 2.72 -11.08
C GLY A 112 10.44 3.92 -11.96
N MET A 113 9.50 4.85 -12.21
CA MET A 113 9.79 6.13 -12.85
C MET A 113 10.50 7.07 -11.87
N THR A 114 11.26 8.02 -12.41
CA THR A 114 11.69 9.18 -11.63
C THR A 114 10.50 10.05 -11.24
N GLN A 115 10.69 10.92 -10.24
CA GLN A 115 9.63 11.84 -9.80
C GLN A 115 9.19 12.79 -10.92
N GLU A 116 10.13 13.25 -11.75
CA GLU A 116 9.86 14.16 -12.87
C GLU A 116 9.06 13.45 -13.99
N GLU A 117 9.49 12.24 -14.38
CA GLU A 117 8.76 11.44 -15.38
C GLU A 117 7.33 11.13 -14.93
N TYR A 118 7.14 10.77 -13.65
CA TYR A 118 5.80 10.52 -13.12
C TYR A 118 4.96 11.80 -13.13
N ALA A 119 5.52 12.94 -12.73
CA ALA A 119 4.81 14.22 -12.79
C ALA A 119 4.42 14.60 -14.23
N GLN A 120 5.34 14.44 -15.18
CA GLN A 120 5.08 14.72 -16.59
C GLN A 120 4.04 13.75 -17.18
N MET A 121 4.09 12.47 -16.82
CA MET A 121 3.06 11.49 -17.19
C MET A 121 1.67 11.94 -16.72
N MET A 122 1.56 12.43 -15.47
CA MET A 122 0.28 12.92 -14.94
C MET A 122 -0.20 14.20 -15.65
N ILE A 123 0.70 15.12 -16.00
CA ILE A 123 0.38 16.32 -16.79
C ILE A 123 -0.11 15.94 -18.20
N ASN A 124 0.47 14.91 -18.81
CA ASN A 124 0.14 14.44 -20.16
C ASN A 124 -1.16 13.60 -20.24
N GLY A 125 -1.95 13.52 -19.17
CA GLY A 125 -3.22 12.79 -19.13
C GLY A 125 -3.20 11.51 -18.29
N GLY A 126 -2.08 11.18 -17.65
CA GLY A 126 -1.94 10.03 -16.76
C GLY A 126 -1.62 8.71 -17.47
N ARG A 127 -1.54 7.63 -16.68
CA ARG A 127 -1.28 6.29 -17.21
C ARG A 127 -2.50 5.78 -17.97
N SER A 128 -2.31 5.43 -19.25
CA SER A 128 -3.35 4.76 -20.05
C SER A 128 -3.77 3.44 -19.40
N PRO A 129 -5.07 3.10 -19.39
CA PRO A 129 -5.51 1.80 -18.93
C PRO A 129 -5.19 0.71 -19.97
N GLU A 130 -4.87 1.04 -21.22
CA GLU A 130 -4.56 0.05 -22.26
C GLU A 130 -3.39 -0.87 -21.88
N GLY A 131 -3.64 -2.19 -21.96
CA GLY A 131 -2.70 -3.25 -21.57
C GLY A 131 -2.65 -3.54 -20.07
N VAL A 132 -3.43 -2.84 -19.24
CA VAL A 132 -3.36 -2.94 -17.77
C VAL A 132 -4.73 -3.08 -17.08
N ARG A 133 -5.75 -3.63 -17.76
CA ARG A 133 -7.03 -4.00 -17.10
C ARG A 133 -7.02 -5.46 -16.61
N SER A 134 -6.49 -6.38 -17.41
CA SER A 134 -6.60 -7.83 -17.15
C SER A 134 -5.34 -8.59 -17.56
N ILE A 135 -4.79 -9.36 -16.62
CA ILE A 135 -3.62 -10.23 -16.87
C ILE A 135 -3.99 -11.32 -17.87
N LYS A 136 -5.11 -12.02 -17.67
CA LYS A 136 -5.54 -13.11 -18.55
C LYS A 136 -6.06 -12.60 -19.90
N GLY A 137 -6.63 -11.40 -19.92
CA GLY A 137 -7.20 -10.78 -21.12
C GLY A 137 -6.16 -10.10 -22.01
N GLY A 138 -5.04 -9.65 -21.44
CA GLY A 138 -3.98 -8.94 -22.17
C GLY A 138 -4.40 -7.55 -22.66
N PHE A 139 -5.47 -6.97 -22.10
CA PHE A 139 -5.99 -5.65 -22.44
C PHE A 139 -5.99 -4.73 -21.24
#